data_AF-A0A916LE00-F1
#
_entry.id   AF-A0A916LE00-F1
#
_cell.length_a   1.000
_cell.length_b   1.000
_cell.length_c   1.000
_cell.angle_alpha   90.00
_cell.angle_beta   90.00
_cell.angle_gamma   90.00
#
_symmetry.space_group_name_H-M   'P 1'
#
loop_
_entity.id
_entity.type
_entity.pdbx_description
1 polymer ?
#
loop_
_entity_poly.entity_id
_entity_poly.type
_entity_poly.pdbx_seq_one_letter_code
_entity_poly.pdbx_strand_id
1 'polypeptide(L)'
;MFRYTVEIENGLDPTMYGGDNAFAQMVDQTLTNPKGWTHNPQFAFVRIDSGKPDFRISLVSPTTVRGGCGYEFRLETSCYNPSFGGMDRQSRVFINEARWVRGAVPFEGDVGSYRQYVINHEVGHAIGYLRHEPCDQQGGLAPVMMQQTFSTSNDDAAKFDPDFVKADGKTCRFNPWPYPIP
;
A
#
# COMPACT_ATOMS: atom_id res chain seq x y z
N MET A 1 -15.65 4.06 -10.28
CA MET A 1 -15.82 2.70 -9.73
C MET A 1 -14.74 1.82 -10.32
N PHE A 2 -13.93 1.19 -9.47
CA PHE A 2 -12.81 0.33 -9.82
C PHE A 2 -13.17 -1.13 -9.52
N ARG A 3 -12.85 -2.03 -10.45
CA ARG A 3 -12.99 -3.48 -10.32
C ARG A 3 -11.63 -4.07 -10.00
N TYR A 4 -11.54 -4.88 -8.95
CA TYR A 4 -10.26 -5.49 -8.56
C TYR A 4 -10.41 -6.97 -8.24
N THR A 5 -9.29 -7.69 -8.35
CA THR A 5 -9.15 -9.06 -7.84
C THR A 5 -8.26 -9.04 -6.60
N VAL A 6 -8.42 -10.05 -5.75
CA VAL A 6 -7.47 -10.35 -4.67
C VAL A 6 -6.82 -11.69 -4.98
N GLU A 7 -5.49 -11.71 -4.98
CA GLU A 7 -4.67 -12.85 -5.35
C GLU A 7 -3.62 -13.10 -4.27
N ILE A 8 -3.27 -14.36 -4.07
CA ILE A 8 -2.20 -14.77 -3.15
C ILE A 8 -1.27 -15.66 -3.96
N GLU A 9 0.03 -15.41 -3.85
CA GLU A 9 1.04 -16.22 -4.51
C GLU A 9 0.99 -17.67 -4.02
N ASN A 10 1.04 -18.61 -4.96
CA ASN A 10 1.12 -20.03 -4.63
C ASN A 10 2.42 -20.33 -3.88
N GLY A 11 2.32 -21.06 -2.77
CA GLY A 11 3.48 -21.47 -1.97
C GLY A 11 3.79 -20.55 -0.78
N LEU A 12 3.02 -19.48 -0.59
CA LEU A 12 2.99 -18.78 0.70
C LEU A 12 2.27 -19.66 1.74
N ASP A 13 2.69 -19.55 3.01
CA ASP A 13 2.00 -20.22 4.12
C ASP A 13 1.06 -19.21 4.81
N PRO A 14 -0.25 -19.27 4.52
CA PRO A 14 -1.18 -18.28 5.02
C PRO A 14 -1.57 -18.51 6.48
N THR A 15 -1.21 -19.64 7.08
CA THR A 15 -1.58 -19.96 8.46
C THR A 15 -1.03 -18.95 9.47
N MET A 16 0.14 -18.36 9.19
CA MET A 16 0.76 -17.35 10.04
C MET A 16 0.00 -16.01 10.12
N TYR A 17 -1.00 -15.79 9.26
CA TYR A 17 -1.78 -14.55 9.22
C TYR A 17 -3.29 -14.76 9.07
N GLY A 18 -3.79 -15.95 9.42
CA GLY A 18 -5.23 -16.25 9.51
C GLY A 18 -5.83 -16.94 8.28
N GLY A 19 -4.99 -17.48 7.38
CA GLY A 19 -5.40 -18.12 6.13
C GLY A 19 -5.62 -17.13 4.99
N ASP A 20 -5.80 -17.65 3.78
CA ASP A 20 -6.00 -16.84 2.56
C ASP A 20 -7.17 -15.87 2.68
N ASN A 21 -8.23 -16.31 3.37
CA ASN A 21 -9.42 -15.50 3.62
C ASN A 21 -9.12 -14.26 4.46
N ALA A 22 -8.13 -14.29 5.36
CA ALA A 22 -7.83 -13.14 6.20
C ALA A 22 -7.20 -11.98 5.42
N PHE A 23 -6.33 -12.27 4.45
CA PHE A 23 -5.79 -11.25 3.56
C PHE A 23 -6.91 -10.60 2.75
N ALA A 24 -7.75 -11.42 2.13
CA ALA A 24 -8.81 -10.93 1.27
C ALA A 24 -9.87 -10.13 2.03
N GLN A 25 -10.25 -10.58 3.24
CA GLN A 25 -11.13 -9.82 4.12
C GLN A 25 -10.53 -8.49 4.53
N MET A 26 -9.22 -8.42 4.85
CA MET A 26 -8.57 -7.16 5.20
C MET A 26 -8.58 -6.17 4.04
N VAL A 27 -8.34 -6.64 2.81
CA VAL A 27 -8.45 -5.81 1.59
C VAL A 27 -9.88 -5.28 1.44
N ASP A 28 -10.87 -6.15 1.48
CA ASP A 28 -12.28 -5.79 1.30
C ASP A 28 -12.74 -4.79 2.37
N GLN A 29 -12.40 -5.04 3.64
CA GLN A 29 -12.73 -4.16 4.76
C GLN A 29 -12.02 -2.81 4.69
N THR A 30 -10.78 -2.76 4.20
CA THR A 30 -10.03 -1.51 4.06
C THR A 30 -10.63 -0.65 2.94
N LEU A 31 -10.88 -1.24 1.77
CA LEU A 31 -11.39 -0.50 0.60
C LEU A 31 -12.86 -0.09 0.72
N THR A 32 -13.63 -0.71 1.60
CA THR A 32 -15.02 -0.33 1.89
C THR A 32 -15.15 0.56 3.13
N ASN A 33 -14.06 0.84 3.84
CA ASN A 33 -14.11 1.65 5.06
C ASN A 33 -14.38 3.13 4.75
N PRO A 34 -15.29 3.81 5.48
CA PRO A 34 -15.54 5.26 5.31
C PRO A 34 -14.36 6.19 5.64
N LYS A 35 -13.31 5.68 6.30
CA LYS A 35 -12.03 6.39 6.46
C LYS A 35 -11.09 6.21 5.26
N GLY A 36 -11.38 5.24 4.40
CA GLY A 36 -10.69 4.90 3.17
C GLY A 36 -11.04 5.84 2.01
N TRP A 37 -10.63 5.44 0.81
CA TRP A 37 -10.85 6.20 -0.43
C TRP A 37 -12.33 6.45 -0.75
N THR A 38 -13.23 5.56 -0.31
CA THR A 38 -14.69 5.66 -0.53
C THR A 38 -15.35 6.80 0.24
N HIS A 39 -14.63 7.48 1.15
CA HIS A 39 -15.09 8.75 1.71
C HIS A 39 -15.39 9.78 0.62
N ASN A 40 -14.55 9.83 -0.43
CA ASN A 40 -14.82 10.64 -1.61
C ASN A 40 -15.75 9.85 -2.56
N PRO A 41 -16.95 10.37 -2.88
CA PRO A 41 -17.93 9.66 -3.70
C PRO A 41 -17.48 9.38 -5.14
N GLN A 42 -16.36 9.97 -5.59
CA GLN A 42 -15.74 9.64 -6.88
C GLN A 42 -15.10 8.24 -6.88
N PHE A 43 -14.74 7.71 -5.71
CA PHE A 43 -14.13 6.40 -5.55
C PHE A 43 -15.14 5.36 -5.04
N ALA A 44 -15.18 4.23 -5.73
CA ALA A 44 -15.93 3.05 -5.32
C ALA A 44 -15.18 1.83 -5.80
N PHE A 45 -15.20 0.74 -5.03
CA PHE A 45 -14.46 -0.48 -5.34
C PHE A 45 -15.40 -1.67 -5.37
N VAL A 46 -15.20 -2.57 -6.33
CA VAL A 46 -15.89 -3.85 -6.39
C VAL A 46 -14.89 -4.96 -6.61
N ARG A 47 -14.94 -5.97 -5.73
CA ARG A 47 -14.19 -7.19 -5.95
C ARG A 47 -14.88 -8.02 -7.02
N ILE A 48 -14.11 -8.57 -7.95
CA ILE A 48 -14.60 -9.48 -8.98
C ILE A 48 -13.78 -10.77 -8.96
N ASP A 49 -14.45 -11.90 -9.21
CA ASP A 49 -13.78 -13.20 -9.37
C ASP A 49 -13.68 -13.62 -10.84
N SER A 50 -14.33 -12.87 -11.75
CA SER A 50 -14.30 -13.11 -13.19
C SER A 50 -14.45 -11.80 -13.98
N GLY A 51 -13.92 -11.80 -15.21
CA GLY A 51 -13.87 -10.62 -16.08
C GLY A 51 -12.54 -9.88 -16.01
N LYS A 52 -12.50 -8.67 -16.59
CA LYS A 52 -11.30 -7.82 -16.63
C LYS A 52 -11.29 -6.86 -15.43
N PRO A 53 -10.33 -6.97 -14.49
CA PRO A 53 -10.14 -5.98 -13.44
C PRO A 53 -9.42 -4.74 -13.97
N ASP A 54 -9.62 -3.61 -13.28
CA ASP A 54 -8.83 -2.39 -13.48
C ASP A 54 -7.43 -2.56 -12.89
N PHE A 55 -7.31 -3.24 -11.75
CA PHE A 55 -6.04 -3.66 -11.16
C PHE A 55 -6.20 -4.92 -10.30
N ARG A 56 -5.09 -5.61 -10.05
CA ARG A 56 -5.04 -6.81 -9.19
C ARG A 56 -4.30 -6.49 -7.90
N ILE A 57 -4.80 -6.94 -6.75
CA ILE A 57 -4.09 -6.83 -5.47
C ILE A 57 -3.53 -8.21 -5.13
N SER A 58 -2.21 -8.32 -5.04
CA SER A 58 -1.52 -9.61 -4.88
C SER A 58 -0.64 -9.62 -3.64
N LEU A 59 -0.88 -10.56 -2.71
CA LEU A 59 0.08 -10.88 -1.65
C LEU A 59 1.16 -11.79 -2.21
N VAL A 60 2.42 -11.36 -2.10
CA VAL A 60 3.55 -12.02 -2.76
C VAL A 60 4.79 -12.06 -1.87
N SER A 61 5.65 -13.03 -2.11
CA SER A 61 6.96 -13.19 -1.49
C SER A 61 7.88 -11.99 -1.79
N PRO A 62 8.90 -11.72 -0.95
CA PRO A 62 9.89 -10.67 -1.21
C PRO A 62 10.61 -10.82 -2.56
N THR A 63 10.82 -12.06 -3.02
CA THR A 63 11.45 -12.33 -4.32
C THR A 63 10.54 -11.91 -5.48
N THR A 64 9.25 -12.22 -5.39
CA THR A 64 8.26 -11.87 -6.42
C THR A 64 8.01 -10.36 -6.48
N VAL A 65 7.96 -9.69 -5.33
CA VAL A 65 7.96 -8.21 -5.27
C VAL A 65 9.12 -7.63 -6.06
N ARG A 66 10.36 -8.11 -5.87
CA ARG A 66 11.53 -7.58 -6.59
C ARG A 66 11.39 -7.71 -8.12
N GLY A 67 10.82 -8.81 -8.59
CA GLY A 67 10.52 -9.00 -10.01
C GLY A 67 9.45 -8.05 -10.54
N GLY A 68 8.46 -7.67 -9.70
CA GLY A 68 7.36 -6.79 -10.07
C GLY A 68 7.60 -5.30 -9.86
N CYS A 69 8.40 -4.92 -8.87
CA CYS A 69 8.59 -3.55 -8.40
C CYS A 69 9.98 -2.98 -8.73
N GLY A 70 10.90 -3.82 -9.24
CA GLY A 70 12.26 -3.44 -9.56
C GLY A 70 13.26 -3.77 -8.45
N TYR A 71 14.55 -3.60 -8.78
CA TYR A 71 15.70 -3.98 -7.96
C TYR A 71 16.38 -2.77 -7.28
N GLU A 72 15.87 -1.57 -7.50
CA GLU A 72 16.56 -0.32 -7.14
C GLU A 72 16.66 -0.11 -5.63
N PHE A 73 15.72 -0.66 -4.86
CA PHE A 73 15.73 -0.58 -3.41
C PHE A 73 15.98 -1.95 -2.78
N ARG A 74 17.01 -2.04 -1.93
CA ARG A 74 17.33 -3.27 -1.16
C ARG A 74 16.32 -3.58 -0.07
N LEU A 75 15.39 -2.66 0.21
CA LEU A 75 14.42 -2.77 1.28
C LEU A 75 13.16 -3.47 0.80
N GLU A 76 12.66 -4.39 1.61
CA GLU A 76 11.38 -5.07 1.37
C GLU A 76 10.24 -4.06 1.49
N THR A 77 9.61 -3.74 0.36
CA THR A 77 8.45 -2.85 0.25
C THR A 77 7.35 -3.47 -0.59
N SER A 78 6.15 -2.94 -0.47
CA SER A 78 5.06 -3.11 -1.44
C SER A 78 5.22 -2.09 -2.57
N CYS A 79 4.52 -2.28 -3.69
CA CYS A 79 4.46 -1.26 -4.75
C CYS A 79 3.21 -1.43 -5.63
N TYR A 80 2.92 -0.41 -6.42
CA TYR A 80 2.06 -0.51 -7.60
C TYR A 80 2.89 -0.56 -8.89
N ASN A 81 2.64 -1.55 -9.75
CA ASN A 81 3.16 -1.61 -11.11
C ASN A 81 2.00 -1.53 -12.13
N PRO A 82 1.92 -0.48 -12.96
CA PRO A 82 0.83 -0.31 -13.93
C PRO A 82 0.89 -1.28 -15.12
N SER A 83 2.03 -1.94 -15.37
CA SER A 83 2.28 -2.71 -16.59
C SER A 83 3.05 -4.02 -16.31
N PHE A 84 2.59 -4.80 -15.33
CA PHE A 84 3.17 -6.11 -15.04
C PHE A 84 2.74 -7.18 -16.07
N GLY A 85 3.56 -8.22 -16.29
CA GLY A 85 3.17 -9.37 -17.12
C GLY A 85 3.40 -9.22 -18.64
N GLY A 86 4.29 -8.33 -19.07
CA GLY A 86 4.73 -8.26 -20.47
C GLY A 86 3.64 -7.77 -21.43
N MET A 87 3.27 -8.58 -22.43
CA MET A 87 2.31 -8.18 -23.48
C MET A 87 0.89 -7.96 -22.96
N ASP A 88 0.49 -8.65 -21.89
CA ASP A 88 -0.85 -8.58 -21.31
C ASP A 88 -1.05 -7.37 -20.37
N ARG A 89 0.03 -6.60 -20.12
CA ARG A 89 0.10 -5.34 -19.33
C ARG A 89 -1.00 -5.20 -18.29
N GLN A 90 -0.85 -5.91 -17.18
CA GLN A 90 -1.80 -5.91 -16.09
C GLN A 90 -1.31 -5.00 -14.97
N SER A 91 -2.15 -4.05 -14.57
CA SER A 91 -1.89 -3.21 -13.41
C SER A 91 -2.02 -4.03 -12.13
N ARG A 92 -1.00 -3.97 -11.28
CA ARG A 92 -0.91 -4.81 -10.09
C ARG A 92 -0.35 -4.05 -8.90
N VAL A 93 -1.08 -4.12 -7.80
CA VAL A 93 -0.66 -3.76 -6.45
C VAL A 93 -0.01 -5.00 -5.82
N PHE A 94 1.29 -4.94 -5.59
CA PHE A 94 2.06 -5.96 -4.92
C PHE A 94 2.16 -5.66 -3.43
N ILE A 95 1.61 -6.54 -2.60
CA ILE A 95 1.75 -6.48 -1.15
C ILE A 95 2.84 -7.48 -0.73
N ASN A 96 3.88 -6.98 -0.07
CA ASN A 96 5.00 -7.80 0.37
C ASN A 96 4.64 -8.61 1.63
N GLU A 97 4.68 -9.94 1.52
CA GLU A 97 4.35 -10.86 2.62
C GLU A 97 5.21 -10.62 3.87
N ALA A 98 6.52 -10.39 3.72
CA ALA A 98 7.41 -10.20 4.86
C ALA A 98 7.04 -8.96 5.68
N ARG A 99 6.57 -7.90 5.01
CA ARG A 99 6.02 -6.71 5.65
C ARG A 99 4.60 -6.92 6.14
N TRP A 100 3.79 -7.70 5.44
CA TRP A 100 2.45 -8.06 5.87
C TRP A 100 2.44 -8.77 7.23
N VAL A 101 3.45 -9.60 7.48
CA VAL A 101 3.61 -10.31 8.76
C VAL A 101 4.25 -9.43 9.84
N ARG A 102 5.33 -8.71 9.51
CA ARG A 102 6.15 -8.01 10.51
C ARG A 102 5.79 -6.54 10.74
N GLY A 103 5.03 -5.93 9.83
CA GLY A 103 4.74 -4.51 9.84
C GLY A 103 5.92 -3.62 9.40
N ALA A 104 5.83 -2.34 9.75
CA ALA A 104 6.88 -1.36 9.60
C ALA A 104 7.18 -0.68 10.93
N VAL A 105 8.44 -0.24 11.10
CA VAL A 105 8.93 0.36 12.34
C VAL A 105 8.05 1.55 12.81
N PRO A 106 7.59 2.46 11.93
CA PRO A 106 6.77 3.59 12.37
C PRO A 106 5.41 3.21 12.99
N PHE A 107 4.96 1.96 12.82
CA PHE A 107 3.70 1.46 13.38
C PHE A 107 3.88 0.78 14.74
N GLU A 108 5.10 0.70 15.27
CA GLU A 108 5.38 0.29 16.66
C GLU A 108 4.75 -1.06 17.09
N GLY A 109 4.65 -2.00 16.15
CA GLY A 109 4.06 -3.32 16.40
C GLY A 109 2.55 -3.41 16.11
N ASP A 110 1.89 -2.30 15.76
CA ASP A 110 0.52 -2.30 15.23
C ASP A 110 0.50 -2.76 13.76
N VAL A 111 0.65 -4.07 13.58
CA VAL A 111 0.61 -4.72 12.26
C VAL A 111 -0.76 -4.53 11.59
N GLY A 112 -1.84 -4.44 12.36
CA GLY A 112 -3.20 -4.22 11.84
C GLY A 112 -3.31 -2.89 11.10
N SER A 113 -2.86 -1.81 11.74
CA SER A 113 -2.79 -0.48 11.12
C SER A 113 -1.83 -0.48 9.93
N TYR A 114 -0.66 -1.13 10.01
CA TYR A 114 0.24 -1.21 8.87
C TYR A 114 -0.40 -1.88 7.63
N ARG A 115 -1.17 -2.95 7.84
CA ARG A 115 -1.87 -3.65 6.75
C ARG A 115 -2.88 -2.74 6.05
N GLN A 116 -3.66 -1.98 6.82
CA GLN A 116 -4.60 -1.01 6.28
C GLN A 116 -3.89 0.11 5.52
N TYR A 117 -2.80 0.64 6.10
CA TYR A 117 -1.93 1.64 5.48
C TYR A 117 -1.44 1.17 4.12
N VAL A 118 -0.78 0.01 4.05
CA VAL A 118 -0.11 -0.43 2.82
C VAL A 118 -1.13 -0.76 1.72
N ILE A 119 -2.32 -1.26 2.08
CA ILE A 119 -3.41 -1.41 1.12
C ILE A 119 -3.84 -0.06 0.58
N ASN A 120 -4.13 0.91 1.45
CA ASN A 120 -4.58 2.24 1.02
C ASN A 120 -3.52 2.98 0.20
N HIS A 121 -2.24 2.90 0.59
CA HIS A 121 -1.12 3.55 -0.07
C HIS A 121 -0.95 3.03 -1.51
N GLU A 122 -0.83 1.71 -1.67
CA GLU A 122 -0.58 1.14 -2.99
C GLU A 122 -1.81 1.21 -3.91
N VAL A 123 -3.02 1.11 -3.34
CA VAL A 123 -4.24 1.36 -4.10
C VAL A 123 -4.36 2.84 -4.46
N GLY A 124 -3.85 3.77 -3.63
CA GLY A 124 -3.72 5.18 -3.96
C GLY A 124 -2.98 5.41 -5.27
N HIS A 125 -1.81 4.77 -5.43
CA HIS A 125 -1.07 4.77 -6.70
C HIS A 125 -1.90 4.21 -7.85
N ALA A 126 -2.63 3.10 -7.63
CA ALA A 126 -3.46 2.45 -8.65
C ALA A 126 -4.64 3.31 -9.13
N ILE A 127 -5.20 4.17 -8.27
CA ILE A 127 -6.34 5.04 -8.59
C ILE A 127 -5.94 6.47 -9.00
N GLY A 128 -4.63 6.75 -9.11
CA GLY A 128 -4.11 7.97 -9.71
C GLY A 128 -3.33 8.91 -8.79
N TYR A 129 -3.13 8.57 -7.51
CA TYR A 129 -2.24 9.31 -6.61
C TYR A 129 -0.80 8.84 -6.82
N LEU A 130 -0.15 9.32 -7.88
CA LEU A 130 1.14 8.78 -8.36
C LEU A 130 2.38 9.22 -7.56
N ARG A 131 2.23 10.15 -6.61
CA ARG A 131 3.36 10.79 -5.92
C ARG A 131 3.24 10.60 -4.43
N HIS A 132 4.38 10.49 -3.77
CA HIS A 132 4.39 10.54 -2.31
C HIS A 132 4.11 11.96 -1.82
N GLU A 133 3.46 12.03 -0.67
CA GLU A 133 3.14 13.29 0.02
C GLU A 133 4.01 13.42 1.28
N PRO A 134 4.61 14.60 1.54
CA PRO A 134 5.37 14.83 2.75
C PRO A 134 4.46 15.01 3.97
N CYS A 135 5.01 14.84 5.16
CA CYS A 135 4.39 15.29 6.39
C CYS A 135 4.16 16.81 6.35
N ASP A 136 2.90 17.25 6.48
CA ASP A 136 2.55 18.67 6.40
C ASP A 136 2.74 19.40 7.73
N GLN A 137 2.30 18.78 8.83
CA GLN A 137 2.35 19.36 10.18
C GLN A 137 3.18 18.50 11.14
N GLN A 138 4.11 19.14 11.87
CA GLN A 138 4.88 18.48 12.93
C GLN A 138 3.94 17.82 13.96
N GLY A 139 4.11 16.52 14.19
CA GLY A 139 3.30 15.72 15.10
C GLY A 139 1.87 15.43 14.60
N GLY A 140 1.51 15.92 13.40
CA GLY A 140 0.25 15.64 12.72
C GLY A 140 0.13 14.18 12.29
N LEU A 141 -1.01 13.82 11.70
CA LEU A 141 -1.15 12.52 11.04
C LEU A 141 -0.40 12.56 9.70
N ALA A 142 0.33 11.49 9.37
CA ALA A 142 0.94 11.38 8.06
C ALA A 142 -0.14 11.30 6.98
N PRO A 143 0.03 11.94 5.81
CA PRO A 143 -0.82 11.62 4.68
C PRO A 143 -0.63 10.15 4.29
N VAL A 144 -1.70 9.51 3.81
CA VAL A 144 -1.65 8.07 3.45
C VAL A 144 -0.65 7.80 2.33
N MET A 145 -0.42 8.80 1.45
CA MET A 145 0.56 8.75 0.38
C MET A 145 1.99 9.06 0.84
N MET A 146 2.24 9.36 2.11
CA MET A 146 3.60 9.34 2.66
C MET A 146 4.12 7.90 2.67
N GLN A 147 5.40 7.67 2.35
CA GLN A 147 6.01 6.32 2.38
C GLN A 147 6.35 5.87 3.82
N GLN A 148 5.31 5.65 4.62
CA GLN A 148 5.38 5.28 6.03
C GLN A 148 5.96 3.87 6.28
N THR A 149 6.14 3.04 5.24
CA THR A 149 6.89 1.77 5.38
C THR A 149 8.35 2.01 5.78
N PHE A 150 8.91 3.15 5.37
CA PHE A 150 10.30 3.52 5.67
C PHE A 150 10.39 4.45 6.88
N SER A 151 9.67 5.56 6.87
CA SER A 151 9.73 6.56 7.93
C SER A 151 8.51 7.49 7.88
N THR A 152 8.18 8.10 9.01
CA THR A 152 7.24 9.23 9.09
C THR A 152 7.96 10.58 9.25
N SER A 153 9.29 10.60 9.04
CA SER A 153 10.11 11.81 8.97
C SER A 153 10.35 12.25 7.52
N ASN A 154 10.15 13.53 7.24
CA ASN A 154 10.46 14.13 5.94
C ASN A 154 11.96 14.07 5.62
N ASP A 155 12.83 14.16 6.63
CA ASP A 155 14.28 14.10 6.43
C ASP A 155 14.74 12.72 5.95
N ASP A 156 14.05 11.66 6.38
CA ASP A 156 14.30 10.31 5.88
C ASP A 156 13.65 10.09 4.53
N ALA A 157 12.39 10.51 4.37
CA ALA A 157 11.67 10.38 3.11
C ALA A 157 12.38 11.10 1.95
N ALA A 158 12.96 12.28 2.20
CA ALA A 158 13.75 13.02 1.21
C ALA A 158 15.01 12.27 0.71
N LYS A 159 15.52 11.28 1.44
CA LYS A 159 16.63 10.43 0.97
C LYS A 159 16.18 9.41 -0.07
N PHE A 160 14.90 9.05 -0.06
CA PHE A 160 14.31 8.05 -0.96
C PHE A 160 13.53 8.70 -2.11
N ASP A 161 12.93 9.86 -1.86
CA ASP A 161 12.11 10.59 -2.81
C ASP A 161 12.40 12.11 -2.76
N PRO A 162 13.64 12.53 -3.12
CA PRO A 162 14.05 13.93 -3.04
C PRO A 162 13.30 14.85 -4.01
N ASP A 163 12.68 14.30 -5.04
CA ASP A 163 11.95 15.06 -6.05
C ASP A 163 10.60 15.58 -5.52
N PHE A 164 10.00 14.85 -4.57
CA PHE A 164 8.68 15.18 -4.01
C PHE A 164 8.71 15.51 -2.51
N VAL A 165 9.73 15.09 -1.76
CA VAL A 165 9.85 15.33 -0.31
C VAL A 165 11.12 16.10 0.01
N LYS A 166 10.99 17.17 0.80
CA LYS A 166 12.11 18.00 1.26
C LYS A 166 12.43 17.68 2.71
N ALA A 167 13.72 17.67 3.05
CA ALA A 167 14.17 17.61 4.44
C ALA A 167 13.90 18.94 5.16
N ASP A 168 12.75 19.05 5.81
CA ASP A 168 12.28 20.24 6.54
C ASP A 168 12.16 20.00 8.06
N GLY A 169 12.68 18.88 8.55
CA GLY A 169 12.66 18.50 9.97
C GLY A 169 11.32 18.01 10.48
N LYS A 170 10.27 17.98 9.64
CA LYS A 170 8.94 17.55 10.10
C LYS A 170 8.86 16.04 10.24
N THR A 171 8.19 15.61 11.31
CA THR A 171 7.86 14.21 11.58
C THR A 171 6.39 14.09 11.96
N CYS A 172 5.69 13.17 11.31
CA CYS A 172 4.28 12.87 11.55
C CYS A 172 4.12 11.59 12.39
N ARG A 173 2.93 11.41 12.96
CA ARG A 173 2.47 10.13 13.50
C ARG A 173 1.96 9.26 12.35
N PHE A 174 2.12 7.94 12.46
CA PHE A 174 1.59 7.03 11.44
C PHE A 174 0.06 7.21 11.27
N ASN A 175 -0.42 6.96 10.07
CA ASN A 175 -1.83 7.04 9.75
C ASN A 175 -2.17 6.08 8.60
N PRO A 176 -3.02 5.08 8.85
CA PRO A 176 -3.36 4.10 7.82
C PRO A 176 -4.49 4.52 6.89
N TRP A 177 -5.09 5.69 7.09
CA TRP A 177 -6.31 6.10 6.41
C TRP A 177 -6.12 7.38 5.58
N PRO A 178 -6.69 7.46 4.36
CA PRO A 178 -6.77 8.70 3.59
C PRO A 178 -7.58 9.82 4.27
N TYR A 179 -8.59 9.46 5.09
CA TYR A 179 -9.47 10.44 5.75
C TYR A 179 -9.53 10.28 7.29
N PRO A 180 -9.65 11.38 8.05
CA PRO A 180 -9.66 12.77 7.58
C PRO A 180 -8.32 13.17 6.96
N ILE A 181 -8.35 14.11 6.01
CA ILE A 181 -7.13 14.67 5.45
C ILE A 181 -6.44 15.45 6.57
N PRO A 182 -5.17 15.15 6.88
CA PRO A 182 -4.40 15.84 7.93
C PRO A 182 -4.27 17.35 7.73
#